data_AF-X1ETW3-F1
#
_entry.id   AF-X1ETW3-F1
#
_cell.length_a   1.000
_cell.length_b   1.000
_cell.length_c   1.000
_cell.angle_alpha   90.00
_cell.angle_beta   90.00
_cell.angle_gamma   90.00
#
_symmetry.space_group_name_H-M   'P 1'
#
loop_
_entity.id
_entity.type
_entity.pdbx_description
1 polymer ?
#
loop_
_entity_poly.entity_id
_entity_poly.type
_entity_poly.pdbx_seq_one_letter_code
_entity_poly.pdbx_strand_id
1 'polypeptide(L)'
;YDIIEVVSGSDGFFIITGDHVSEFPVDDTIIVSGSTGNDGTYTIVWNMTDAGKTYIFVLENVPSAVADGQLKSGLTPLLSKFMISHKLNLQF
;
A
#
# COMPACT_ATOMS: atom_id res chain seq x y z
N TYR A 1 10.47 0.38 -3.00
CA TYR A 1 10.83 -0.78 -2.18
C TYR A 1 10.83 -2.00 -3.05
N ASP A 2 11.91 -2.79 -3.05
CA ASP A 2 11.94 -4.03 -3.83
C ASP A 2 11.03 -5.06 -3.19
N ILE A 3 10.22 -5.72 -4.01
CA ILE A 3 9.32 -6.80 -3.57
C ILE A 3 10.16 -8.05 -3.39
N ILE A 4 10.15 -8.63 -2.19
CA ILE A 4 10.97 -9.80 -1.86
C ILE A 4 10.16 -11.10 -1.84
N GLU A 5 8.85 -11.00 -1.58
CA GLU A 5 7.92 -12.13 -1.60
C GLU A 5 6.52 -11.64 -2.00
N VAL A 6 5.74 -12.52 -2.64
CA VAL A 6 4.37 -12.25 -3.08
C VAL A 6 3.51 -13.47 -2.79
N VAL A 7 2.31 -13.24 -2.26
CA VAL A 7 1.24 -14.23 -2.23
C VAL A 7 0.16 -13.79 -3.21
N SER A 8 -0.11 -14.63 -4.21
CA SER A 8 -1.13 -14.40 -5.23
C SER A 8 -2.53 -14.80 -4.76
N GLY A 9 -3.56 -14.23 -5.39
CA GLY A 9 -4.97 -14.54 -5.15
C GLY A 9 -5.77 -13.34 -4.64
N SER A 10 -7.01 -13.59 -4.24
CA SER A 10 -7.95 -12.57 -3.75
C SER A 10 -7.58 -12.00 -2.37
N ASP A 11 -6.85 -12.77 -1.57
CA ASP A 11 -6.30 -12.35 -0.26
C ASP A 11 -4.78 -12.13 -0.37
N GLY A 12 -4.33 -11.69 -1.55
CA GLY A 12 -2.93 -11.55 -1.88
C GLY A 12 -2.24 -10.43 -1.10
N PHE A 13 -0.92 -10.53 -1.00
CA PHE A 13 -0.11 -9.53 -0.33
C PHE A 13 1.33 -9.48 -0.86
N PHE A 14 1.97 -8.34 -0.63
CA PHE A 14 3.37 -8.10 -0.97
C PHE A 14 4.20 -8.00 0.31
N ILE A 15 5.44 -8.45 0.27
CA ILE A 15 6.41 -8.30 1.36
C ILE A 15 7.62 -7.50 0.87
N ILE A 16 8.07 -6.57 1.71
CA ILE A 16 9.30 -5.79 1.52
C ILE A 16 10.19 -5.89 2.76
N THR A 17 11.49 -5.64 2.61
CA THR A 17 12.42 -5.57 3.75
C THR A 17 12.23 -4.27 4.52
N GLY A 18 12.36 -4.31 5.85
CA GLY A 18 12.28 -3.15 6.73
C GLY A 18 10.91 -2.98 7.40
N ASP A 19 10.85 -2.07 8.36
CA ASP A 19 9.61 -1.60 8.98
C ASP A 19 9.15 -0.31 8.30
N HIS A 20 8.10 -0.42 7.49
CA HIS A 20 7.55 0.66 6.67
C HIS A 20 6.05 0.85 6.89
N VAL A 21 5.47 0.27 7.94
CA VAL A 21 4.02 0.35 8.22
C VAL A 21 3.49 1.78 8.18
N SER A 22 4.25 2.75 8.68
CA SER A 22 3.85 4.18 8.69
C SER A 22 3.77 4.83 7.30
N GLU A 23 4.41 4.24 6.29
CA GLU A 23 4.43 4.72 4.90
C GLU A 23 3.32 4.08 4.04
N PHE A 24 2.71 3.00 4.54
CA PHE A 24 1.69 2.21 3.88
C PHE A 24 0.41 2.13 4.72
N PRO A 25 -0.22 3.27 5.08
CA PRO A 25 -1.42 3.24 5.91
C PRO A 25 -2.57 2.50 5.23
N VAL A 26 -3.45 1.89 6.02
CA VAL A 26 -4.69 1.27 5.53
C VAL A 26 -5.55 2.32 4.83
N ASP A 27 -6.31 1.89 3.82
CA ASP A 27 -7.14 2.70 2.91
C ASP A 27 -6.36 3.58 1.90
N ASP A 28 -5.03 3.64 1.99
CA ASP A 28 -4.20 4.22 0.94
C ASP A 28 -3.95 3.20 -0.19
N THR A 29 -3.33 3.66 -1.26
CA THR A 29 -2.94 2.81 -2.38
C THR A 29 -1.43 2.60 -2.43
N ILE A 30 -1.00 1.53 -3.06
CA ILE A 30 0.37 1.29 -3.50
C ILE A 30 0.39 1.18 -5.02
N ILE A 31 1.55 1.47 -5.61
CA ILE A 31 1.83 1.23 -7.03
C ILE A 31 2.92 0.17 -7.11
N VAL A 32 2.62 -0.92 -7.82
CA VAL A 32 3.58 -1.96 -8.21
C VAL A 32 3.99 -1.72 -9.65
N SER A 33 5.30 -1.79 -9.92
CA SER A 33 5.86 -1.53 -11.24
C SER A 33 7.10 -2.40 -11.52
N GLY A 34 7.28 -2.79 -12.78
CA GLY A 34 8.44 -3.59 -13.20
C GLY A 34 8.41 -5.03 -12.70
N SER A 35 7.22 -5.57 -12.45
CA SER A 35 6.97 -6.94 -11.98
C SER A 35 6.48 -7.86 -13.11
N THR A 36 6.65 -9.16 -12.91
CA THR A 36 6.07 -10.19 -13.76
C THR A 36 4.62 -10.44 -13.36
N GLY A 37 3.72 -9.57 -13.85
CA GLY A 37 2.28 -9.79 -13.81
C GLY A 37 1.52 -9.16 -12.63
N ASN A 38 2.18 -8.31 -11.84
CA ASN A 38 1.57 -7.59 -10.71
C ASN A 38 1.63 -6.07 -10.89
N ASP A 39 1.94 -5.55 -12.08
CA ASP A 39 2.00 -4.11 -12.32
C ASP A 39 0.61 -3.49 -12.24
N GLY A 40 0.44 -2.47 -11.39
CA GLY A 40 -0.86 -1.89 -11.12
C GLY A 40 -0.92 -1.09 -9.83
N THR A 41 -2.12 -0.57 -9.56
CA THR A 41 -2.45 0.11 -8.30
C THR A 41 -3.26 -0.83 -7.43
N TYR A 42 -2.91 -0.92 -6.15
CA TYR A 42 -3.58 -1.77 -5.17
C TYR A 42 -3.96 -0.97 -3.93
N THR A 43 -5.12 -1.25 -3.34
CA THR A 43 -5.63 -0.62 -2.13
C THR A 43 -5.21 -1.43 -0.91
N ILE A 44 -4.60 -0.79 0.08
CA ILE A 44 -4.13 -1.45 1.30
C ILE A 44 -5.32 -1.71 2.24
N VAL A 45 -5.57 -2.97 2.56
CA VAL A 45 -6.62 -3.35 3.55
C VAL A 45 -6.04 -3.64 4.93
N TRP A 46 -4.78 -4.06 4.99
CA TRP A 46 -4.07 -4.32 6.22
C TRP A 46 -2.56 -4.28 5.99
N ASN A 47 -1.80 -3.95 7.04
CA ASN A 47 -0.36 -4.09 7.03
C ASN A 47 0.13 -4.52 8.41
N MET A 48 1.30 -5.13 8.46
CA MET A 48 1.98 -5.46 9.71
C MET A 48 3.49 -5.57 9.48
N THR A 49 4.24 -5.47 10.57
CA THR A 49 5.67 -5.77 10.57
C THR A 49 5.91 -7.06 11.34
N ASP A 50 6.65 -7.99 10.75
CA ASP A 50 7.14 -9.20 11.41
C ASP A 50 8.57 -9.51 10.96
N ALA A 51 9.43 -9.91 11.89
CA ALA A 51 10.83 -10.26 11.65
C ALA A 51 11.62 -9.25 10.77
N GLY A 52 11.33 -7.94 10.90
CA GLY A 52 11.99 -6.89 10.12
C GLY A 52 11.55 -6.81 8.65
N LYS A 53 10.37 -7.35 8.33
CA LYS A 53 9.71 -7.25 7.04
C LYS A 53 8.35 -6.57 7.20
N THR A 54 7.93 -5.82 6.20
CA THR A 54 6.58 -5.24 6.13
C THR A 54 5.72 -6.08 5.20
N TYR A 55 4.56 -6.50 5.71
CA TYR A 55 3.53 -7.23 4.98
C TYR A 55 2.43 -6.25 4.60
N ILE A 56 2.03 -6.23 3.33
CA ILE A 56 1.05 -5.29 2.78
C ILE A 56 -0.04 -6.08 2.08
N PHE A 57 -1.18 -6.23 2.74
CA PHE A 57 -2.36 -6.94 2.24
C PHE A 57 -3.21 -5.98 1.42
N VAL A 58 -3.71 -6.46 0.28
CA VAL A 58 -4.40 -5.63 -0.70
C VAL A 58 -5.81 -6.12 -0.98
N LEU A 59 -6.68 -5.20 -1.42
CA LEU A 59 -8.07 -5.50 -1.75
C LEU A 59 -8.19 -6.25 -3.09
N GLU A 60 -7.36 -5.90 -4.06
CA GLU A 60 -7.42 -6.42 -5.41
C GLU A 60 -6.72 -7.78 -5.51
N ASN A 61 -7.14 -8.60 -6.47
CA ASN A 61 -6.49 -9.87 -6.75
C ASN A 61 -5.03 -9.65 -7.21
N VAL A 62 -4.09 -10.33 -6.55
CA VAL A 62 -2.68 -10.37 -6.95
C VAL A 62 -2.49 -11.50 -7.98
N PRO A 63 -2.24 -11.22 -9.29
CA PRO A 63 -2.30 -12.25 -10.32
C PRO A 63 -1.15 -13.26 -10.33
N SER A 64 0.03 -12.88 -9.84
CA SER A 64 1.27 -13.66 -9.96
C SER A 64 2.00 -13.78 -8.61
N ALA A 65 2.52 -14.97 -8.31
CA ALA A 65 3.34 -15.21 -7.11
C ALA A 65 4.84 -14.92 -7.33
N VAL A 66 5.23 -14.41 -8.50
CA VAL A 66 6.62 -14.06 -8.79
C VAL A 66 7.01 -12.82 -7.99
N ALA A 67 8.10 -12.92 -7.23
CA ALA A 67 8.62 -11.84 -6.41
C ALA A 67 9.67 -11.01 -7.17
N ASP A 68 9.18 -10.00 -7.88
CA ASP A 68 9.98 -9.02 -8.59
C ASP A 68 9.27 -7.65 -8.64
N GLY A 69 9.96 -6.66 -9.20
CA GLY A 69 9.45 -5.30 -9.31
C GLY A 69 9.58 -4.47 -8.03
N GLN A 70 8.96 -3.30 -8.08
CA GLN A 70 9.06 -2.28 -7.05
C GLN A 70 7.70 -1.78 -6.60
N LEU A 71 7.59 -1.62 -5.29
CA LEU A 71 6.45 -1.06 -4.58
C LEU A 71 6.74 0.39 -4.19
N LYS A 72 5.79 1.28 -4.44
CA LYS A 72 5.79 2.67 -3.99
C LYS A 72 4.47 2.98 -3.28
N SER A 73 4.53 3.78 -2.22
CA SER A 73 3.33 4.39 -1.64
C SER A 73 2.65 5.25 -2.70
N GLY A 74 1.36 5.02 -2.91
CA GLY A 74 0.51 5.86 -3.75
C GLY A 74 0.29 7.20 -3.07
N LEU A 75 0.24 8.28 -3.85
CA LEU A 75 -0.06 9.60 -3.30
C LEU A 75 -1.48 9.58 -2.74
N THR A 76 -1.65 9.78 -1.44
CA THR A 76 -2.93 10.26 -0.92
C THR A 76 -3.21 11.63 -1.52
N PRO A 77 -4.40 11.87 -2.11
CA PRO A 77 -4.84 13.23 -2.33
C PRO A 77 -4.84 13.94 -0.97
N LEU A 78 -3.98 14.94 -0.81
CA LEU A 78 -3.83 15.75 0.42
C LEU A 78 -5.15 16.38 0.90
N LEU A 79 -6.22 16.29 0.09
CA LEU A 79 -7.59 16.67 0.43
C LEU A 79 -8.23 15.79 1.51
N SER A 80 -7.85 14.51 1.64
CA SER A 80 -8.40 13.61 2.68
C SER A 80 -7.83 13.93 4.07
N LYS A 81 -6.53 14.22 4.15
CA LYS A 81 -5.80 14.39 5.42
C LYS A 81 -5.98 15.77 6.07
N PHE A 82 -6.49 16.76 5.34
CA PHE A 82 -6.77 18.12 5.85
C PHE A 82 -8.23 18.36 6.27
N MET A 83 -9.17 17.45 5.99
CA MET A 83 -10.59 17.64 6.35
C MET A 83 -10.97 17.17 7.77
N ILE A 84 -10.01 17.19 8.71
CA ILE A 84 -10.31 17.23 10.15
C ILE A 84 -9.50 18.36 10.79
N SER A 85 -9.84 19.61 10.48
CA SER A 85 -9.64 20.71 11.42
C SER A 85 -10.49 21.92 11.08
N HIS A 86 -11.45 22.20 11.98
CA HIS A 86 -12.13 23.47 12.18
C HIS A 86 -13.08 23.96 11.06
N LYS A 87 -14.38 23.78 11.30
CA LYS A 87 -15.42 24.69 10.80
C LYS A 87 -15.05 26.11 11.27
N LEU A 88 -14.43 26.90 10.39
CA LEU A 88 -14.32 28.34 10.58
C LEU A 88 -15.70 28.94 10.28
N ASN A 89 -16.49 29.17 11.32
CA ASN A 89 -17.76 29.89 11.22
C ASN A 89 -17.45 31.40 11.22
N LEU A 90 -17.17 31.97 10.06
CA LEU A 90 -17.19 33.42 9.87
C LEU A 90 -18.60 33.82 9.49
N GLN A 91 -19.33 34.42 10.43
CA GLN A 91 -20.48 35.24 10.10
C GLN A 91 -19.98 36.66 9.81
N PHE A 92 -20.39 37.16 8.65
CA PHE A 92 -20.20 38.53 8.19
C PHE A 92 -21.07 39.51 8.97
#